data_AF-A0A812QDT8-F1
#
_entry.id   AF-A0A812QDT8-F1
#
_cell.length_a   1.000
_cell.length_b   1.000
_cell.length_c   1.000
_cell.angle_alpha   90.00
_cell.angle_beta   90.00
_cell.angle_gamma   90.00
#
_symmetry.space_group_name_H-M   'P 1'
#
loop_
_entity.id
_entity.type
_entity.pdbx_description
1 polymer ?
#
loop_
_entity_poly.entity_id
_entity_poly.type
_entity_poly.pdbx_seq_one_letter_code
_entity_poly.pdbx_strand_id
1 'polypeptide(L)'
;MEICRVWRLLKVVAMALRGLFLLQVPVASVGSRGAWSPNPRADPAAVHRCDNATRFTFLTPRLVRVEFSQEGAFEDRATTAIENRRLPPPQVLRVTTGPVWCEVTAIWEDDGSESTMTVHYRPGAAGDTAIEVETVLGDGEIVRWRQGDEDTGNLKGTRFDLAQCCANPGTSTPSELDPRFPLANGILSRNGWSLLDDSHSHAINPAAVGSWDWIDSEARESELDLYVFTCGAQFRQCLQDFTAVSGPINLPPLSAFGHWWSRHWGDPFDGIYFGPMTQQAIIKDVIQGYRDHELPLHQVVFDMEWHQQVSNADCKSFVGMRGWASWTWNRTLFPDPNSFASWLHAGNTSDSYGHPLKLALNLHPDAPFTHCEAMYEAFAAALGLDPGSRQDIKLDYFNQTVMMALANVVMPTLHADFLWMDSPTVTTWKNGFYDKVLLKQGRRPLVLSRYGGWGNQRYPIGFSGDTRRVWDTLHYLVYFTPTAANVGFGYWSHDI
;
A
#
# COMPACT_ATOMS: atom_id res chain seq x y z
N MET A 1 -20.17 30.93 -40.07
CA MET A 1 -18.85 30.93 -39.38
C MET A 1 -18.77 31.91 -38.21
N GLU A 2 -19.36 33.11 -38.29
CA GLU A 2 -19.27 34.09 -37.18
C GLU A 2 -20.06 33.70 -35.92
N ILE A 3 -21.23 33.07 -36.07
CA ILE A 3 -22.06 32.64 -34.92
C ILE A 3 -21.34 31.60 -34.05
N CYS A 4 -20.56 30.66 -34.63
CA CYS A 4 -19.79 29.69 -33.85
C CYS A 4 -18.61 30.31 -33.08
N ARG A 5 -18.03 31.41 -33.56
CA ARG A 5 -16.97 32.14 -32.84
C ARG A 5 -17.52 32.89 -31.63
N VAL A 6 -18.72 33.48 -31.77
CA VAL A 6 -19.41 34.16 -30.66
C VAL A 6 -19.80 33.17 -29.56
N TRP A 7 -20.27 31.96 -29.92
CA TRP A 7 -20.58 30.92 -28.94
C TRP A 7 -19.35 30.35 -28.22
N ARG A 8 -18.19 30.25 -28.87
CA ARG A 8 -16.92 29.86 -28.22
C ARG A 8 -16.44 30.95 -27.26
N LEU A 9 -16.54 32.23 -27.62
CA LEU A 9 -16.18 33.34 -26.72
C LEU A 9 -17.10 33.39 -25.49
N LEU A 10 -18.41 33.21 -25.68
CA LEU A 10 -19.39 33.20 -24.58
C LEU A 10 -19.16 32.02 -23.61
N LYS A 11 -18.74 30.85 -24.10
CA LYS A 11 -18.37 29.71 -23.23
C LYS A 11 -17.10 29.97 -22.42
N VAL A 12 -16.09 30.62 -23.02
CA VAL A 12 -14.84 30.97 -22.33
C VAL A 12 -15.10 32.05 -21.25
N VAL A 13 -15.93 33.05 -21.54
CA VAL A 13 -16.33 34.09 -20.57
C VAL A 13 -17.22 33.51 -19.47
N ALA A 14 -18.13 32.59 -19.77
CA ALA A 14 -18.95 31.91 -18.77
C ALA A 14 -18.13 30.96 -17.87
N MET A 15 -17.08 30.32 -18.39
CA MET A 15 -16.13 29.54 -17.57
C MET A 15 -15.25 30.44 -16.70
N ALA A 16 -14.78 31.58 -17.21
CA ALA A 16 -14.02 32.56 -16.43
C ALA A 16 -14.86 33.17 -15.29
N LEU A 17 -16.14 33.47 -15.54
CA LEU A 17 -17.07 34.01 -14.54
C LEU A 17 -17.49 32.94 -13.49
N ARG A 18 -17.56 31.66 -13.86
CA ARG A 18 -17.74 30.56 -12.90
C ARG A 18 -16.50 30.34 -12.03
N GLY A 19 -15.29 30.56 -12.56
CA GLY A 19 -14.05 30.55 -11.79
C GLY A 19 -13.97 31.69 -10.77
N LEU A 20 -14.54 32.86 -11.08
CA LEU A 20 -14.59 34.02 -10.19
C LEU A 20 -15.58 33.89 -9.01
N PHE A 21 -16.67 33.13 -9.17
CA PHE A 21 -17.64 32.88 -8.09
C PHE A 21 -17.29 31.68 -7.18
N LEU A 22 -16.32 30.84 -7.55
CA LEU A 22 -15.81 29.74 -6.71
C LEU A 22 -14.65 30.17 -5.79
N LEU A 23 -14.19 31.43 -5.89
CA LEU A 23 -13.09 31.98 -5.09
C LEU A 23 -13.49 32.53 -3.71
N GLN A 24 -14.74 32.34 -3.28
CA GLN A 24 -15.23 32.81 -1.96
C GLN A 24 -15.92 31.72 -1.14
N VAL A 25 -15.60 30.45 -1.36
CA VAL A 25 -15.71 29.48 -0.26
C VAL A 25 -14.58 29.81 0.70
N PRO A 26 -14.82 30.05 2.00
CA PRO A 26 -13.72 30.12 2.94
C PRO A 26 -13.04 28.77 2.85
N VAL A 27 -11.86 28.74 2.24
CA VAL A 27 -10.90 27.67 2.44
C VAL A 27 -10.64 27.75 3.92
N ALA A 28 -11.38 26.97 4.71
CA ALA A 28 -10.95 26.57 6.03
C ALA A 28 -9.51 26.16 5.80
N SER A 29 -8.58 26.89 6.42
CA SER A 29 -7.17 26.59 6.33
C SER A 29 -7.05 25.11 6.63
N VAL A 30 -6.86 24.30 5.58
CA VAL A 30 -6.33 22.97 5.72
C VAL A 30 -4.92 23.29 6.18
N GLY A 31 -4.76 23.44 7.49
CA GLY A 31 -3.46 23.58 8.11
C GLY A 31 -2.65 22.47 7.48
N SER A 32 -1.47 22.82 6.97
CA SER A 32 -0.48 21.83 6.56
C SER A 32 -0.49 20.79 7.68
N ARG A 33 -1.08 19.61 7.43
CA ARG A 33 -0.92 18.50 8.37
C ARG A 33 0.59 18.38 8.47
N GLY A 34 1.13 18.65 9.67
CA GLY A 34 2.55 18.48 9.91
C GLY A 34 2.96 17.11 9.36
N ALA A 35 4.21 16.99 8.90
CA ALA A 35 4.73 15.70 8.46
C ALA A 35 4.34 14.61 9.48
N TRP A 36 3.77 13.51 9.00
CA TRP A 36 3.41 12.37 9.84
C TRP A 36 4.64 11.98 10.66
N SER A 37 4.55 12.14 11.97
CA SER A 37 5.64 11.89 12.92
C SER A 37 5.14 10.91 13.98
N PRO A 38 5.03 9.62 13.64
CA PRO A 38 4.46 8.62 14.53
C PRO A 38 5.35 8.42 15.75
N ASN A 39 4.75 8.07 16.88
CA ASN A 39 5.47 7.59 18.05
C ASN A 39 4.90 6.24 18.49
N PRO A 40 5.66 5.14 18.37
CA PRO A 40 5.15 3.80 18.63
C PRO A 40 4.96 3.49 20.11
N ARG A 41 5.50 4.33 21.01
CA ARG A 41 5.34 4.19 22.45
C ARG A 41 4.09 4.92 22.92
N ALA A 42 3.12 4.16 23.41
CA ALA A 42 1.87 4.68 23.93
C ALA A 42 2.07 5.71 25.05
N ASP A 43 1.04 6.53 25.26
CA ASP A 43 1.02 7.39 26.44
C ASP A 43 0.86 6.53 27.70
N PRO A 44 1.70 6.68 28.75
CA PRO A 44 1.57 5.89 29.97
C PRO A 44 0.21 6.00 30.64
N ALA A 45 -0.50 7.14 30.50
CA ALA A 45 -1.84 7.31 31.04
C ALA A 45 -2.92 6.49 30.33
N ALA A 46 -2.63 5.99 29.13
CA ALA A 46 -3.50 5.10 28.36
C ALA A 46 -3.22 3.60 28.62
N VAL A 47 -2.18 3.26 29.39
CA VAL A 47 -1.72 1.88 29.54
C VAL A 47 -2.08 1.34 30.92
N HIS A 48 -2.65 0.14 30.97
CA HIS A 48 -2.89 -0.58 32.23
C HIS A 48 -2.46 -2.05 32.12
N ARG A 49 -2.00 -2.61 33.25
CA ARG A 49 -1.68 -4.03 33.40
C ARG A 49 -2.44 -4.59 34.59
N CYS A 50 -3.28 -5.58 34.33
CA CYS A 50 -4.04 -6.27 35.37
C CYS A 50 -3.21 -7.36 36.08
N ASP A 51 -2.23 -7.92 35.37
CA ASP A 51 -1.22 -8.85 35.87
C ASP A 51 0.09 -8.66 35.10
N ASN A 52 1.08 -9.54 35.30
CA ASN A 52 2.35 -9.46 34.58
C ASN A 52 2.23 -9.81 33.10
N ALA A 53 1.25 -10.64 32.73
CA ALA A 53 1.15 -11.24 31.41
C ALA A 53 0.28 -10.43 30.43
N THR A 54 -0.63 -9.60 30.94
CA THR A 54 -1.65 -8.91 30.15
C THR A 54 -1.52 -7.40 30.23
N ARG A 55 -1.52 -6.74 29.06
CA ARG A 55 -1.47 -5.28 28.93
C ARG A 55 -2.59 -4.76 28.05
N PHE A 56 -3.26 -3.73 28.53
CA PHE A 56 -4.28 -2.98 27.80
C PHE A 56 -3.75 -1.58 27.47
N THR A 57 -3.92 -1.13 26.24
CA THR A 57 -3.62 0.24 25.82
C THR A 57 -4.85 0.87 25.17
N PHE A 58 -5.43 1.87 25.83
CA PHE A 58 -6.64 2.57 25.40
C PHE A 58 -6.28 3.72 24.45
N LEU A 59 -6.44 3.51 23.15
CA LEU A 59 -5.87 4.37 22.11
C LEU A 59 -6.84 5.46 21.65
N THR A 60 -8.11 5.12 21.49
CA THR A 60 -9.19 6.05 21.12
C THR A 60 -10.49 5.62 21.82
N PRO A 61 -11.57 6.43 21.78
CA PRO A 61 -12.87 6.03 22.32
C PRO A 61 -13.45 4.71 21.75
N ARG A 62 -12.90 4.21 20.63
CA ARG A 62 -13.37 3.00 19.92
C ARG A 62 -12.25 1.98 19.68
N LEU A 63 -11.06 2.20 20.23
CA LEU A 63 -9.90 1.36 19.96
C LEU A 63 -9.09 1.08 21.23
N VAL A 64 -8.97 -0.21 21.55
CA VAL A 64 -8.05 -0.71 22.57
C VAL A 64 -7.12 -1.75 21.97
N ARG A 65 -5.84 -1.68 22.33
CA ARG A 65 -4.87 -2.74 22.09
C ARG A 65 -4.83 -3.68 23.29
N VAL A 66 -4.85 -4.97 23.02
CA VAL A 66 -4.86 -6.06 23.99
C VAL A 66 -3.65 -6.94 23.71
N GLU A 67 -2.75 -7.04 24.67
CA GLU A 67 -1.53 -7.84 24.55
C GLU A 67 -1.48 -8.90 25.65
N PHE A 68 -1.07 -10.11 25.29
CA PHE A 68 -0.79 -11.21 26.20
C PHE A 68 0.60 -11.80 25.92
N SER A 69 1.37 -12.04 26.97
CA SER A 69 2.69 -12.66 26.95
C SER A 69 2.92 -13.36 28.28
N GLN A 70 3.10 -14.68 28.27
CA GLN A 70 3.32 -15.44 29.50
C GLN A 70 4.57 -14.95 30.26
N GLU A 71 5.57 -14.45 29.53
CA GLU A 71 6.81 -13.90 30.08
C GLU A 71 6.69 -12.42 30.50
N GLY A 72 5.59 -11.75 30.16
CA GLY A 72 5.40 -10.31 30.40
C GLY A 72 6.28 -9.41 29.52
N ALA A 73 6.78 -9.95 28.42
CA ALA A 73 7.54 -9.24 27.40
C ALA A 73 6.60 -8.70 26.31
N PHE A 74 6.54 -7.37 26.18
CA PHE A 74 5.64 -6.69 25.25
C PHE A 74 6.41 -5.87 24.20
N GLU A 75 5.80 -5.66 23.03
CA GLU A 75 6.41 -4.89 21.94
C GLU A 75 5.92 -3.43 21.94
N ASP A 76 6.87 -2.51 22.03
CA ASP A 76 6.65 -1.06 22.03
C ASP A 76 7.26 -0.36 20.81
N ARG A 77 8.02 -1.07 19.97
CA ARG A 77 8.50 -0.56 18.68
C ARG A 77 7.35 -0.51 17.67
N ALA A 78 7.52 0.31 16.63
CA ALA A 78 6.61 0.29 15.49
C ALA A 78 6.67 -1.09 14.81
N THR A 79 5.59 -1.50 14.16
CA THR A 79 5.53 -2.69 13.33
C THR A 79 5.22 -2.31 11.89
N THR A 80 5.35 -3.25 10.95
CA THR A 80 4.93 -3.03 9.56
C THR A 80 3.45 -2.63 9.46
N ALA A 81 2.59 -3.12 10.37
CA ALA A 81 1.18 -2.74 10.41
C ALA A 81 0.92 -1.43 11.16
N ILE A 82 1.52 -1.24 12.34
CA ILE A 82 1.19 -0.15 13.28
C ILE A 82 2.42 0.70 13.63
N GLU A 83 2.38 1.99 13.28
CA GLU A 83 3.52 2.90 13.48
C GLU A 83 3.36 3.83 14.69
N ASN A 84 2.12 4.15 15.07
CA ASN A 84 1.81 5.13 16.10
C ASN A 84 0.92 4.55 17.20
N ARG A 85 1.31 4.78 18.46
CA ARG A 85 0.49 4.44 19.65
C ARG A 85 0.38 5.61 20.61
N ARG A 86 1.10 6.71 20.40
CA ARG A 86 1.00 7.91 21.23
C ARG A 86 -0.14 8.81 20.77
N LEU A 87 -1.35 8.48 21.22
CA LEU A 87 -2.56 9.26 21.00
C LEU A 87 -2.98 9.98 22.30
N PRO A 88 -3.88 10.97 22.23
CA PRO A 88 -4.45 11.57 23.43
C PRO A 88 -5.06 10.48 24.34
N PRO A 89 -4.57 10.33 25.59
CA PRO A 89 -5.07 9.30 26.50
C PRO A 89 -6.51 9.63 26.95
N PRO A 90 -7.25 8.65 27.51
CA PRO A 90 -8.52 8.92 28.16
C PRO A 90 -8.36 9.93 29.30
N GLN A 91 -9.35 10.78 29.51
CA GLN A 91 -9.40 11.74 30.62
C GLN A 91 -9.46 11.02 31.97
N VAL A 92 -10.12 9.87 32.02
CA VAL A 92 -10.25 9.05 33.23
C VAL A 92 -9.96 7.59 32.90
N LEU A 93 -9.16 6.94 33.74
CA LEU A 93 -8.94 5.50 33.73
C LEU A 93 -9.27 4.94 35.12
N ARG A 94 -10.41 4.26 35.24
CA ARG A 94 -10.86 3.62 36.49
C ARG A 94 -10.51 2.15 36.45
N VAL A 95 -9.97 1.65 37.56
CA VAL A 95 -9.57 0.26 37.69
C VAL A 95 -10.28 -0.33 38.89
N THR A 96 -11.00 -1.43 38.66
CA THR A 96 -11.62 -2.22 39.72
C THR A 96 -11.08 -3.64 39.62
N THR A 97 -10.52 -4.16 40.70
CA THR A 97 -9.93 -5.51 40.72
C THR A 97 -10.57 -6.36 41.80
N GLY A 98 -10.70 -7.65 41.49
CA GLY A 98 -11.05 -8.69 42.44
C GLY A 98 -10.05 -9.85 42.40
N PRO A 99 -10.26 -10.90 43.19
CA PRO A 99 -9.33 -12.03 43.26
C PRO A 99 -9.15 -12.80 41.94
N VAL A 100 -10.14 -12.73 41.04
CA VAL A 100 -10.22 -13.52 39.79
C VAL A 100 -10.66 -12.70 38.59
N TRP A 101 -10.63 -11.37 38.71
CA TRP A 101 -11.05 -10.47 37.64
C TRP A 101 -10.42 -9.09 37.78
N CYS A 102 -10.28 -8.41 36.66
CA CYS A 102 -9.84 -7.02 36.55
C CYS A 102 -10.75 -6.31 35.56
N GLU A 103 -11.22 -5.13 35.92
CA GLU A 103 -12.03 -4.27 35.07
C GLU A 103 -11.34 -2.93 34.93
N VAL A 104 -11.14 -2.50 33.69
CA VAL A 104 -10.52 -1.22 33.37
C VAL A 104 -11.47 -0.42 32.51
N THR A 105 -11.94 0.71 33.03
CA THR A 105 -12.85 1.62 32.33
C THR A 105 -12.13 2.90 31.95
N ALA A 106 -12.03 3.17 30.66
CA ALA A 106 -11.51 4.41 30.08
C ALA A 106 -12.68 5.31 29.66
N ILE A 107 -12.56 6.61 29.94
CA ILE A 107 -13.61 7.61 29.66
C ILE A 107 -13.02 8.73 28.81
N TRP A 108 -13.70 9.05 27.70
CA TRP A 108 -13.44 10.21 26.86
C TRP A 108 -14.64 11.14 26.82
N GLU A 109 -14.39 12.42 27.05
CA GLU A 109 -15.38 13.50 26.91
C GLU A 109 -15.03 14.36 25.70
N ASP A 110 -15.99 14.56 24.79
CA ASP A 110 -15.85 15.42 23.60
C ASP A 110 -17.14 16.20 23.34
N ASP A 111 -17.07 17.54 23.38
CA ASP A 111 -18.15 18.48 23.08
C ASP A 111 -19.56 18.09 23.59
N GLY A 112 -19.64 17.63 24.85
CA GLY A 112 -20.91 17.29 25.51
C GLY A 112 -21.39 15.86 25.27
N SER A 113 -20.58 15.02 24.61
CA SER A 113 -20.75 13.57 24.53
C SER A 113 -19.67 12.84 25.34
N GLU A 114 -20.05 11.75 25.99
CA GLU A 114 -19.14 10.89 26.75
C GLU A 114 -19.10 9.52 26.08
N SER A 115 -17.90 9.00 25.81
CA SER A 115 -17.69 7.62 25.40
C SER A 115 -16.94 6.86 26.48
N THR A 116 -17.42 5.68 26.82
CA THR A 116 -16.85 4.81 27.84
C THR A 116 -16.45 3.49 27.23
N MET A 117 -15.22 3.03 27.49
CA MET A 117 -14.77 1.69 27.11
C MET A 117 -14.35 0.93 28.35
N THR A 118 -14.96 -0.23 28.56
CA THR A 118 -14.68 -1.12 29.68
C THR A 118 -14.11 -2.44 29.16
N VAL A 119 -12.91 -2.78 29.64
CA VAL A 119 -12.31 -4.09 29.43
C VAL A 119 -12.53 -4.92 30.68
N HIS A 120 -13.22 -6.05 30.55
CA HIS A 120 -13.34 -7.07 31.58
C HIS A 120 -12.37 -8.19 31.29
N TYR A 121 -11.48 -8.46 32.24
CA TYR A 121 -10.45 -9.48 32.14
C TYR A 121 -10.55 -10.49 33.29
N ARG A 122 -10.48 -11.78 32.97
CA ARG A 122 -10.48 -12.89 33.93
C ARG A 122 -9.22 -13.73 33.76
N PRO A 123 -8.17 -13.52 34.58
CA PRO A 123 -6.96 -14.32 34.52
C PRO A 123 -7.23 -15.82 34.66
N GLY A 124 -6.64 -16.63 33.79
CA GLY A 124 -6.74 -18.09 33.84
C GLY A 124 -8.12 -18.66 33.45
N ALA A 125 -9.00 -17.87 32.83
CA ALA A 125 -10.21 -18.40 32.21
C ALA A 125 -9.86 -19.46 31.15
N ALA A 126 -10.66 -20.53 31.07
CA ALA A 126 -10.45 -21.59 30.09
C ALA A 126 -10.89 -21.14 28.68
N GLY A 127 -10.09 -21.47 27.67
CA GLY A 127 -10.35 -21.13 26.27
C GLY A 127 -10.24 -19.63 25.98
N ASP A 128 -10.74 -19.23 24.81
CA ASP A 128 -10.67 -17.86 24.30
C ASP A 128 -11.69 -16.92 24.96
N THR A 129 -11.94 -16.99 26.26
CA THR A 129 -13.03 -16.19 26.91
C THR A 129 -12.55 -15.30 28.05
N ALA A 130 -11.24 -15.03 28.09
CA ALA A 130 -10.63 -14.27 29.18
C ALA A 130 -10.94 -12.77 29.10
N ILE A 131 -11.27 -12.25 27.92
CA ILE A 131 -11.37 -10.82 27.63
C ILE A 131 -12.72 -10.49 26.99
N GLU A 132 -13.39 -9.49 27.55
CA GLU A 132 -14.57 -8.84 26.97
C GLU A 132 -14.33 -7.33 26.93
N VAL A 133 -14.64 -6.70 25.80
CA VAL A 133 -14.59 -5.24 25.61
C VAL A 133 -16.01 -4.76 25.36
N GLU A 134 -16.51 -3.93 26.26
CA GLU A 134 -17.76 -3.21 26.09
C GLU A 134 -17.46 -1.72 25.85
N THR A 135 -18.14 -1.12 24.89
CA THR A 135 -17.99 0.31 24.60
C THR A 135 -19.37 0.94 24.50
N VAL A 136 -19.59 2.01 25.26
CA VAL A 136 -20.73 2.91 25.13
C VAL A 136 -20.22 4.14 24.38
N LEU A 137 -20.72 4.33 23.17
CA LEU A 137 -20.32 5.45 22.30
C LEU A 137 -21.05 6.73 22.69
N GLY A 138 -20.54 7.88 22.25
CA GLY A 138 -21.10 9.20 22.57
C GLY A 138 -22.55 9.44 22.12
N ASP A 139 -23.07 8.61 21.19
CA ASP A 139 -24.47 8.58 20.76
C ASP A 139 -25.34 7.59 21.56
N GLY A 140 -24.76 6.88 22.53
CA GLY A 140 -25.39 5.87 23.36
C GLY A 140 -25.41 4.46 22.76
N GLU A 141 -24.85 4.24 21.57
CA GLU A 141 -24.71 2.89 21.00
C GLU A 141 -23.78 2.04 21.88
N ILE A 142 -24.19 0.80 22.16
CA ILE A 142 -23.40 -0.16 22.95
C ILE A 142 -22.87 -1.25 22.04
N VAL A 143 -21.56 -1.38 21.99
CA VAL A 143 -20.84 -2.40 21.23
C VAL A 143 -20.14 -3.34 22.20
N ARG A 144 -20.21 -4.64 21.93
CA ARG A 144 -19.53 -5.65 22.72
C ARG A 144 -18.76 -6.60 21.82
N TRP A 145 -17.52 -6.87 22.19
CA TRP A 145 -16.72 -7.96 21.65
C TRP A 145 -16.27 -8.86 22.79
N ARG A 146 -16.37 -10.17 22.60
CA ARG A 146 -15.74 -11.16 23.46
C ARG A 146 -14.68 -11.90 22.67
N GLN A 147 -13.58 -12.20 23.34
CA GLN A 147 -12.57 -13.08 22.78
C GLN A 147 -13.26 -14.39 22.29
N GLY A 148 -12.81 -14.90 21.15
CA GLY A 148 -13.41 -16.06 20.49
C GLY A 148 -14.69 -15.79 19.68
N ASP A 149 -15.31 -14.60 19.75
CA ASP A 149 -16.47 -14.27 18.91
C ASP A 149 -16.09 -14.25 17.41
N GLU A 150 -16.98 -14.76 16.56
CA GLU A 150 -16.82 -14.72 15.09
C GLU A 150 -17.53 -13.49 14.49
N ASP A 151 -16.79 -12.67 13.73
CA ASP A 151 -17.36 -11.51 13.06
C ASP A 151 -18.06 -11.86 11.73
N THR A 152 -19.25 -12.44 11.84
CA THR A 152 -20.12 -12.76 10.68
C THR A 152 -20.68 -11.51 9.98
N GLY A 153 -20.54 -10.33 10.59
CA GLY A 153 -21.00 -9.04 10.09
C GLY A 153 -19.94 -8.24 9.34
N ASN A 154 -18.70 -8.73 9.24
CA ASN A 154 -17.58 -8.00 8.67
C ASN A 154 -17.87 -7.57 7.22
N LEU A 155 -17.61 -6.29 6.92
CA LEU A 155 -17.78 -5.74 5.57
C LEU A 155 -16.61 -6.08 4.64
N LYS A 156 -15.67 -6.90 5.11
CA LYS A 156 -14.45 -7.34 4.41
C LYS A 156 -13.52 -6.18 4.06
N GLY A 157 -12.33 -6.53 3.60
CA GLY A 157 -11.31 -5.60 3.12
C GLY A 157 -10.93 -5.96 1.70
N THR A 158 -9.68 -6.36 1.51
CA THR A 158 -9.18 -6.79 0.21
C THR A 158 -8.34 -8.06 0.36
N ARG A 159 -7.69 -8.46 -0.73
CA ARG A 159 -6.76 -9.57 -0.78
C ARG A 159 -5.55 -9.16 -1.61
N PHE A 160 -4.54 -10.02 -1.58
CA PHE A 160 -3.27 -9.84 -2.28
C PHE A 160 -3.44 -9.38 -3.74
N ASP A 161 -4.18 -10.15 -4.54
CA ASP A 161 -4.57 -9.82 -5.91
C ASP A 161 -5.82 -10.62 -6.34
N LEU A 162 -6.22 -10.48 -7.61
CA LEU A 162 -7.27 -11.21 -8.29
C LEU A 162 -6.72 -12.02 -9.48
N ALA A 163 -5.45 -12.42 -9.45
CA ALA A 163 -4.87 -13.21 -10.52
C ALA A 163 -5.70 -14.49 -10.73
N GLN A 164 -6.03 -14.78 -11.99
CA GLN A 164 -6.89 -15.90 -12.42
C GLN A 164 -8.36 -15.85 -11.95
N CYS A 165 -8.80 -14.81 -11.23
CA CYS A 165 -10.22 -14.50 -10.95
C CYS A 165 -10.86 -13.80 -12.18
N CYS A 166 -12.18 -13.70 -12.35
CA CYS A 166 -13.30 -14.26 -11.59
C CYS A 166 -14.26 -15.03 -12.50
N ALA A 167 -13.73 -15.68 -13.53
CA ALA A 167 -14.51 -16.47 -14.47
C ALA A 167 -14.39 -17.95 -14.11
N ASN A 168 -15.39 -18.53 -13.46
CA ASN A 168 -15.45 -19.98 -13.34
C ASN A 168 -16.61 -20.52 -14.17
N PRO A 169 -16.33 -21.01 -15.39
CA PRO A 169 -17.34 -21.67 -16.21
C PRO A 169 -17.97 -22.81 -15.40
N GLY A 170 -19.28 -22.74 -15.16
CA GLY A 170 -20.06 -23.82 -14.53
C GLY A 170 -20.38 -23.67 -13.04
N THR A 171 -20.05 -22.55 -12.39
CA THR A 171 -20.53 -22.26 -11.03
C THR A 171 -21.58 -21.15 -11.03
N SER A 172 -22.70 -21.36 -10.31
CA SER A 172 -23.72 -20.32 -10.08
C SER A 172 -23.42 -19.41 -8.89
N THR A 173 -22.30 -19.64 -8.20
CA THR A 173 -21.88 -18.83 -7.06
C THR A 173 -21.43 -17.45 -7.55
N PRO A 174 -22.03 -16.35 -7.04
CA PRO A 174 -21.55 -15.00 -7.31
C PRO A 174 -20.07 -14.87 -6.92
N SER A 175 -19.28 -14.11 -7.69
CA SER A 175 -17.83 -13.96 -7.47
C SER A 175 -17.51 -13.42 -6.06
N GLU A 176 -18.40 -12.63 -5.48
CA GLU A 176 -18.31 -12.09 -4.10
C GLU A 176 -18.41 -13.15 -3.01
N LEU A 177 -18.98 -14.31 -3.35
CA LEU A 177 -19.15 -15.44 -2.45
C LEU A 177 -18.26 -16.62 -2.86
N ASP A 178 -17.34 -16.43 -3.79
CA ASP A 178 -16.45 -17.49 -4.27
C ASP A 178 -15.38 -17.81 -3.20
N PRO A 179 -15.43 -19.00 -2.56
CA PRO A 179 -14.47 -19.37 -1.53
C PRO A 179 -13.05 -19.60 -2.06
N ARG A 180 -12.85 -19.60 -3.40
CA ARG A 180 -11.51 -19.61 -4.02
C ARG A 180 -10.85 -18.23 -3.95
N PHE A 181 -11.65 -17.17 -3.90
CA PHE A 181 -11.17 -15.79 -3.89
C PHE A 181 -11.62 -15.01 -2.63
N PRO A 182 -11.45 -15.56 -1.40
CA PRO A 182 -11.94 -14.90 -0.20
C PRO A 182 -11.22 -13.57 0.00
N LEU A 183 -11.98 -12.57 0.42
CA LEU A 183 -11.45 -11.30 0.92
C LEU A 183 -11.13 -11.44 2.41
N ALA A 184 -10.02 -10.84 2.84
CA ALA A 184 -9.71 -10.74 4.26
C ALA A 184 -10.74 -9.86 4.97
N ASN A 185 -10.82 -9.98 6.29
CA ASN A 185 -11.63 -9.05 7.09
C ASN A 185 -11.06 -7.63 7.01
N GLY A 186 -11.95 -6.65 7.05
CA GLY A 186 -11.61 -5.23 7.14
C GLY A 186 -11.91 -4.67 8.53
N ILE A 187 -11.67 -3.37 8.68
CA ILE A 187 -11.91 -2.65 9.95
C ILE A 187 -13.41 -2.40 10.20
N LEU A 188 -14.24 -2.48 9.16
CA LEU A 188 -15.67 -2.18 9.27
C LEU A 188 -16.52 -3.45 9.39
N SER A 189 -17.46 -3.47 10.33
CA SER A 189 -18.39 -4.57 10.53
C SER A 189 -19.78 -4.07 10.93
N ARG A 190 -20.82 -4.77 10.47
CA ARG A 190 -22.20 -4.56 10.92
C ARG A 190 -22.45 -5.03 12.35
N ASN A 191 -21.58 -5.86 12.91
CA ASN A 191 -21.63 -6.24 14.33
C ASN A 191 -21.09 -5.12 15.25
N GLY A 192 -20.62 -4.01 14.67
CA GLY A 192 -20.10 -2.86 15.40
C GLY A 192 -18.65 -3.02 15.86
N TRP A 193 -18.05 -4.20 15.74
CA TRP A 193 -16.66 -4.45 16.13
C TRP A 193 -15.86 -5.20 15.07
N SER A 194 -14.55 -5.03 15.08
CA SER A 194 -13.61 -5.77 14.24
C SER A 194 -12.25 -5.90 14.93
N LEU A 195 -11.40 -6.78 14.40
CA LEU A 195 -10.07 -7.06 14.94
C LEU A 195 -9.00 -6.82 13.89
N LEU A 196 -7.88 -6.25 14.32
CA LEU A 196 -6.61 -6.31 13.61
C LEU A 196 -5.61 -7.06 14.50
N ASP A 197 -5.02 -8.11 13.96
CA ASP A 197 -4.00 -8.91 14.63
C ASP A 197 -2.60 -8.44 14.18
N ASP A 198 -1.82 -7.91 15.12
CA ASP A 198 -0.46 -7.43 14.91
C ASP A 198 0.59 -8.44 15.41
N SER A 199 0.18 -9.61 15.93
CA SER A 199 1.04 -10.55 16.68
C SER A 199 2.23 -11.08 15.89
N HIS A 200 2.11 -11.10 14.56
CA HIS A 200 3.11 -11.64 13.63
C HIS A 200 3.69 -10.59 12.67
N SER A 201 3.45 -9.29 12.90
CA SER A 201 4.12 -8.25 12.13
C SER A 201 5.58 -8.10 12.53
N HIS A 202 6.43 -7.74 11.58
CA HIS A 202 7.83 -7.42 11.86
C HIS A 202 7.93 -6.10 12.64
N ALA A 203 8.76 -6.08 13.68
CA ALA A 203 9.11 -4.86 14.38
C ALA A 203 10.10 -4.03 13.56
N ILE A 204 10.02 -2.70 13.72
CA ILE A 204 10.83 -1.72 13.02
C ILE A 204 11.84 -1.11 14.00
N ASN A 205 13.11 -1.24 13.68
CA ASN A 205 14.24 -0.60 14.33
C ASN A 205 14.48 0.78 13.70
N PRO A 206 14.26 1.88 14.45
CA PRO A 206 14.42 3.22 13.91
C PRO A 206 15.88 3.52 13.61
N ALA A 207 16.14 4.22 12.49
CA ALA A 207 17.48 4.67 12.09
C ALA A 207 18.58 3.58 12.14
N ALA A 208 18.22 2.32 11.88
CA ALA A 208 19.15 1.19 11.91
C ALA A 208 20.23 1.28 10.81
N VAL A 209 19.96 1.95 9.69
CA VAL A 209 20.94 2.19 8.61
C VAL A 209 21.00 3.67 8.25
N GLY A 210 21.90 4.41 8.90
CA GLY A 210 21.96 5.86 8.74
C GLY A 210 20.66 6.52 9.21
N SER A 211 19.89 7.12 8.31
CA SER A 211 18.57 7.69 8.62
C SER A 211 17.39 6.76 8.27
N TRP A 212 17.66 5.51 7.86
CA TRP A 212 16.62 4.56 7.46
C TRP A 212 16.25 3.64 8.61
N ASP A 213 14.95 3.55 8.91
CA ASP A 213 14.41 2.47 9.74
C ASP A 213 14.50 1.13 9.00
N TRP A 214 14.65 0.05 9.76
CA TRP A 214 14.80 -1.30 9.24
C TRP A 214 14.02 -2.32 10.06
N ILE A 215 13.45 -3.34 9.41
CA ILE A 215 12.73 -4.40 10.13
C ILE A 215 13.66 -5.48 10.68
N ASP A 216 13.21 -6.17 11.73
CA ASP A 216 13.81 -7.45 12.16
C ASP A 216 13.63 -8.53 11.08
N SER A 217 14.59 -9.44 10.96
CA SER A 217 14.55 -10.52 9.97
C SER A 217 13.45 -11.55 10.24
N GLU A 218 13.20 -11.81 11.51
CA GLU A 218 12.11 -12.67 11.96
C GLU A 218 10.89 -11.83 12.31
N ALA A 219 9.71 -12.36 11.99
CA ALA A 219 8.48 -11.83 12.51
C ALA A 219 8.46 -11.99 14.04
N ARG A 220 7.67 -11.15 14.73
CA ARG A 220 7.43 -11.38 16.15
C ARG A 220 6.63 -12.66 16.34
N GLU A 221 6.94 -13.36 17.43
CA GLU A 221 6.13 -14.44 17.95
C GLU A 221 5.51 -13.98 19.28
N SER A 222 4.62 -12.98 19.19
CA SER A 222 3.81 -12.60 20.35
C SER A 222 2.64 -13.56 20.50
N GLU A 223 2.32 -13.97 21.74
CA GLU A 223 1.20 -14.88 22.00
C GLU A 223 -0.14 -14.22 21.63
N LEU A 224 -0.28 -12.91 21.89
CA LEU A 224 -1.42 -12.10 21.47
C LEU A 224 -1.05 -10.61 21.40
N ASP A 225 -1.42 -9.95 20.30
CA ASP A 225 -1.32 -8.51 20.10
C ASP A 225 -2.48 -8.04 19.19
N LEU A 226 -3.66 -7.84 19.80
CA LEU A 226 -4.89 -7.51 19.09
C LEU A 226 -5.26 -6.04 19.24
N TYR A 227 -5.69 -5.44 18.15
CA TYR A 227 -6.36 -4.15 18.12
C TYR A 227 -7.86 -4.40 17.97
N VAL A 228 -8.61 -4.11 19.03
CA VAL A 228 -10.05 -4.30 19.10
C VAL A 228 -10.73 -2.97 18.78
N PHE A 229 -11.39 -2.93 17.63
CA PHE A 229 -12.20 -1.81 17.20
C PHE A 229 -13.65 -2.05 17.63
N THR A 230 -14.25 -1.12 18.38
CA THR A 230 -15.64 -1.16 18.86
C THR A 230 -16.39 0.08 18.36
N CYS A 231 -16.50 0.19 17.05
CA CYS A 231 -16.91 1.41 16.36
C CYS A 231 -18.43 1.59 16.17
N GLY A 232 -19.23 0.54 16.38
CA GLY A 232 -20.67 0.60 16.12
C GLY A 232 -20.97 0.94 14.66
N ALA A 233 -21.92 1.84 14.43
CA ALA A 233 -22.20 2.38 13.10
C ALA A 233 -21.27 3.54 12.67
N GLN A 234 -20.29 3.94 13.50
CA GLN A 234 -19.40 5.09 13.25
C GLN A 234 -18.24 4.74 12.30
N PHE A 235 -18.55 4.22 11.10
CA PHE A 235 -17.58 3.67 10.15
C PHE A 235 -16.47 4.65 9.74
N ARG A 236 -16.81 5.93 9.57
CA ARG A 236 -15.83 6.95 9.19
C ARG A 236 -14.80 7.17 10.31
N GLN A 237 -15.26 7.26 11.55
CA GLN A 237 -14.44 7.40 12.73
C GLN A 237 -13.57 6.16 12.94
N CYS A 238 -14.11 4.97 12.67
CA CYS A 238 -13.36 3.72 12.73
C CYS A 238 -12.14 3.70 11.79
N LEU A 239 -12.32 4.15 10.53
CA LEU A 239 -11.20 4.30 9.60
C LEU A 239 -10.23 5.41 10.02
N GLN A 240 -10.71 6.48 10.68
CA GLN A 240 -9.84 7.50 11.26
C GLN A 240 -8.99 6.90 12.38
N ASP A 241 -9.57 6.12 13.29
CA ASP A 241 -8.85 5.43 14.37
C ASP A 241 -7.80 4.48 13.80
N PHE A 242 -8.14 3.71 12.76
CA PHE A 242 -7.17 2.86 12.05
C PHE A 242 -6.00 3.68 11.48
N THR A 243 -6.27 4.75 10.74
CA THR A 243 -5.19 5.60 10.18
C THR A 243 -4.42 6.39 11.25
N ALA A 244 -4.99 6.60 12.43
CA ALA A 244 -4.30 7.26 13.54
C ALA A 244 -3.21 6.37 14.18
N VAL A 245 -3.33 5.04 14.06
CA VAL A 245 -2.33 4.08 14.56
C VAL A 245 -1.47 3.50 13.45
N SER A 246 -2.08 3.16 12.31
CA SER A 246 -1.42 2.52 11.16
C SER A 246 -0.85 3.54 10.18
N GLY A 247 -1.11 4.83 10.36
CA GLY A 247 -0.62 5.89 9.50
C GLY A 247 -1.55 6.26 8.34
N PRO A 248 -1.33 7.45 7.75
CA PRO A 248 -2.24 8.04 6.79
C PRO A 248 -2.25 7.29 5.48
N ILE A 249 -3.38 7.37 4.78
CA ILE A 249 -3.46 6.99 3.37
C ILE A 249 -2.68 8.05 2.58
N ASN A 250 -1.52 7.68 2.06
CA ASN A 250 -0.70 8.62 1.30
C ASN A 250 -1.41 9.01 0.01
N LEU A 251 -1.37 10.30 -0.34
CA LEU A 251 -1.95 10.77 -1.59
C LEU A 251 -0.93 10.53 -2.72
N PRO A 252 -1.29 9.80 -3.80
CA PRO A 252 -0.43 9.61 -4.97
C PRO A 252 -0.03 10.93 -5.66
N PRO A 253 1.02 10.94 -6.50
CA PRO A 253 1.29 12.05 -7.41
C PRO A 253 0.09 12.30 -8.36
N LEU A 254 -0.07 13.55 -8.79
CA LEU A 254 -1.21 13.96 -9.63
C LEU A 254 -1.32 13.13 -10.92
N SER A 255 -0.19 12.77 -11.53
CA SER A 255 -0.14 11.93 -12.73
C SER A 255 -0.79 10.56 -12.57
N ALA A 256 -0.85 10.03 -11.33
CA ALA A 256 -1.49 8.76 -11.02
C ALA A 256 -2.98 8.74 -11.35
N PHE A 257 -3.64 9.91 -11.31
CA PHE A 257 -5.06 10.05 -11.62
C PHE A 257 -5.34 10.29 -13.11
N GLY A 258 -4.29 10.27 -13.95
CA GLY A 258 -4.40 10.41 -15.40
C GLY A 258 -4.59 9.08 -16.13
N HIS A 259 -4.28 9.07 -17.43
CA HIS A 259 -4.31 7.88 -18.27
C HIS A 259 -2.93 7.24 -18.39
N TRP A 260 -2.93 5.92 -18.24
CA TRP A 260 -1.75 5.07 -18.21
C TRP A 260 -1.81 4.19 -19.45
N TRP A 261 -0.72 4.16 -20.20
CA TRP A 261 -0.55 3.15 -21.23
C TRP A 261 0.40 2.08 -20.71
N SER A 262 -0.03 0.83 -20.81
CA SER A 262 0.80 -0.34 -20.56
C SER A 262 0.37 -1.48 -21.48
N ARG A 263 1.25 -2.45 -21.67
CA ARG A 263 0.92 -3.74 -22.27
C ARG A 263 1.92 -4.79 -21.83
N HIS A 264 1.45 -6.03 -21.78
CA HIS A 264 2.33 -7.19 -21.63
C HIS A 264 3.18 -7.40 -22.89
N TRP A 265 4.24 -8.21 -22.76
CA TRP A 265 5.14 -8.62 -23.84
C TRP A 265 4.35 -9.01 -25.10
N GLY A 266 4.89 -8.69 -26.29
CA GLY A 266 4.24 -8.87 -27.60
C GLY A 266 3.83 -10.29 -28.02
N ASP A 267 3.73 -11.26 -27.10
CA ASP A 267 3.09 -12.55 -27.34
C ASP A 267 1.61 -12.49 -26.92
N PRO A 268 0.67 -12.59 -27.86
CA PRO A 268 -0.74 -12.52 -27.56
C PRO A 268 -1.29 -13.81 -26.93
N PHE A 269 -1.86 -13.69 -25.73
CA PHE A 269 -2.78 -14.71 -25.19
C PHE A 269 -4.01 -14.96 -26.10
N ASP A 270 -4.25 -14.12 -27.12
CA ASP A 270 -5.36 -14.21 -28.08
C ASP A 270 -4.92 -14.41 -29.55
N GLY A 271 -3.63 -14.69 -29.81
CA GLY A 271 -3.11 -14.95 -31.15
C GLY A 271 -2.89 -13.72 -32.05
N ILE A 272 -3.06 -12.48 -31.57
CA ILE A 272 -2.80 -11.26 -32.35
C ILE A 272 -1.42 -10.63 -32.04
N TYR A 273 -0.44 -10.83 -32.92
CA TYR A 273 0.93 -10.35 -32.65
C TYR A 273 1.07 -8.84 -32.92
N PHE A 274 1.50 -8.08 -31.91
CA PHE A 274 1.67 -6.62 -31.98
C PHE A 274 3.14 -6.14 -31.93
N GLY A 275 4.10 -7.05 -32.05
CA GLY A 275 5.55 -6.75 -32.07
C GLY A 275 6.10 -6.24 -30.73
N PRO A 276 7.43 -6.12 -30.59
CA PRO A 276 8.04 -5.73 -29.32
C PRO A 276 7.95 -4.22 -29.02
N MET A 277 7.93 -3.86 -27.73
CA MET A 277 7.99 -2.45 -27.28
C MET A 277 9.39 -1.89 -27.52
N THR A 278 9.61 -1.33 -28.71
CA THR A 278 10.81 -0.54 -29.01
C THR A 278 10.59 0.92 -28.63
N GLN A 279 11.68 1.63 -28.33
CA GLN A 279 11.67 3.09 -28.18
C GLN A 279 10.93 3.79 -29.33
N GLN A 280 11.14 3.31 -30.57
CA GLN A 280 10.49 3.87 -31.75
C GLN A 280 8.97 3.65 -31.69
N ALA A 281 8.52 2.42 -31.39
CA ALA A 281 7.10 2.09 -31.28
C ALA A 281 6.41 2.91 -30.18
N ILE A 282 7.06 3.11 -29.02
CA ILE A 282 6.52 3.98 -27.97
C ILE A 282 6.36 5.43 -28.46
N ILE A 283 7.34 5.95 -29.19
CA ILE A 283 7.27 7.32 -29.72
C ILE A 283 6.13 7.48 -30.74
N LYS A 284 6.04 6.59 -31.73
CA LYS A 284 5.07 6.73 -32.83
C LYS A 284 3.70 6.18 -32.49
N ASP A 285 3.64 4.94 -32.04
CA ASP A 285 2.37 4.20 -31.96
C ASP A 285 1.62 4.55 -30.67
N VAL A 286 2.35 4.88 -29.59
CA VAL A 286 1.76 5.27 -28.31
C VAL A 286 1.68 6.78 -28.20
N ILE A 287 2.81 7.48 -28.07
CA ILE A 287 2.80 8.90 -27.71
C ILE A 287 2.21 9.74 -28.84
N GLN A 288 2.67 9.57 -30.07
CA GLN A 288 2.08 10.27 -31.22
C GLN A 288 0.67 9.74 -31.52
N GLY A 289 0.43 8.45 -31.38
CA GLY A 289 -0.91 7.86 -31.54
C GLY A 289 -1.97 8.50 -30.63
N TYR A 290 -1.70 8.63 -29.33
CA TYR A 290 -2.61 9.32 -28.40
C TYR A 290 -2.82 10.79 -28.81
N ARG A 291 -1.78 11.48 -29.26
CA ARG A 291 -1.88 12.88 -29.74
C ARG A 291 -2.74 13.00 -30.99
N ASP A 292 -2.51 12.15 -31.98
CA ASP A 292 -3.23 12.15 -33.25
C ASP A 292 -4.73 11.85 -33.07
N HIS A 293 -5.07 11.07 -32.03
CA HIS A 293 -6.45 10.75 -31.65
C HIS A 293 -7.04 11.70 -30.60
N GLU A 294 -6.33 12.76 -30.22
CA GLU A 294 -6.74 13.72 -29.19
C GLU A 294 -7.08 13.05 -27.83
N LEU A 295 -6.39 11.96 -27.51
CA LEU A 295 -6.52 11.23 -26.24
C LEU A 295 -5.49 11.72 -25.21
N PRO A 296 -5.86 11.84 -23.92
CA PRO A 296 -4.89 12.19 -22.90
C PRO A 296 -3.97 11.00 -22.60
N LEU A 297 -2.69 11.28 -22.38
CA LEU A 297 -1.71 10.31 -21.90
C LEU A 297 -0.87 11.00 -20.85
N HIS A 298 -0.68 10.35 -19.70
CA HIS A 298 0.11 10.91 -18.60
C HIS A 298 1.31 10.03 -18.26
N GLN A 299 1.18 8.72 -18.49
CA GLN A 299 2.16 7.74 -18.03
C GLN A 299 2.33 6.62 -19.05
N VAL A 300 3.57 6.22 -19.27
CA VAL A 300 3.93 4.99 -19.98
C VAL A 300 4.53 4.01 -18.97
N VAL A 301 3.93 2.83 -18.87
CA VAL A 301 4.32 1.77 -17.93
C VAL A 301 4.84 0.61 -18.74
N PHE A 302 6.14 0.37 -18.66
CA PHE A 302 6.77 -0.71 -19.40
C PHE A 302 6.80 -1.97 -18.55
N ASP A 303 6.23 -3.03 -19.12
CA ASP A 303 6.44 -4.39 -18.68
C ASP A 303 7.85 -4.88 -19.09
N MET A 304 8.12 -6.17 -18.98
CA MET A 304 9.37 -6.90 -19.17
C MET A 304 10.29 -6.55 -20.36
N GLU A 305 9.79 -5.88 -21.40
CA GLU A 305 10.57 -5.54 -22.59
C GLU A 305 11.60 -4.42 -22.36
N TRP A 306 11.42 -3.60 -21.32
CA TRP A 306 12.35 -2.51 -21.03
C TRP A 306 13.75 -3.01 -20.66
N HIS A 307 13.84 -4.17 -19.99
CA HIS A 307 15.09 -4.73 -19.51
C HIS A 307 15.60 -5.86 -20.40
N GLN A 308 16.90 -6.12 -20.30
CA GLN A 308 17.53 -7.18 -21.08
C GLN A 308 16.95 -8.55 -20.71
N GLN A 309 16.89 -9.39 -21.73
CA GLN A 309 16.54 -10.79 -21.61
C GLN A 309 17.80 -11.56 -21.96
N VAL A 310 18.43 -12.21 -20.98
CA VAL A 310 19.74 -12.83 -21.15
C VAL A 310 19.69 -14.30 -20.74
N SER A 311 20.60 -15.09 -21.33
CA SER A 311 20.98 -16.39 -20.77
C SER A 311 22.09 -16.16 -19.76
N ASN A 312 21.94 -16.66 -18.52
CA ASN A 312 22.97 -16.51 -17.48
C ASN A 312 24.28 -17.22 -17.85
N ALA A 313 24.27 -18.15 -18.81
CA ALA A 313 25.47 -18.90 -19.21
C ALA A 313 26.45 -18.06 -20.03
N ASP A 314 25.96 -17.11 -20.83
CA ASP A 314 26.80 -16.34 -21.77
C ASP A 314 26.52 -14.83 -21.80
N CYS A 315 25.62 -14.33 -20.95
CA CYS A 315 25.22 -12.92 -20.84
C CYS A 315 24.86 -12.26 -22.18
N LYS A 316 24.42 -13.04 -23.17
CA LYS A 316 24.02 -12.50 -24.46
C LYS A 316 22.58 -12.01 -24.43
N SER A 317 22.40 -10.76 -24.86
CA SER A 317 21.09 -10.14 -25.01
C SER A 317 20.25 -10.85 -26.07
N PHE A 318 18.97 -11.00 -25.78
CA PHE A 318 17.94 -11.60 -26.61
C PHE A 318 16.73 -10.67 -26.68
N VAL A 319 16.02 -10.69 -27.81
CA VAL A 319 14.71 -10.06 -27.95
C VAL A 319 13.67 -11.16 -27.92
N GLY A 320 12.92 -11.21 -26.81
CA GLY A 320 11.95 -12.25 -26.47
C GLY A 320 12.09 -12.60 -24.99
N MET A 321 11.19 -13.44 -24.47
CA MET A 321 11.20 -13.80 -23.05
C MET A 321 12.16 -14.96 -22.77
N ARG A 322 13.17 -14.74 -21.92
CA ARG A 322 14.13 -15.78 -21.46
C ARG A 322 14.42 -15.75 -19.97
N GLY A 323 14.17 -14.63 -19.31
CA GLY A 323 14.32 -14.44 -17.88
C GLY A 323 13.16 -13.63 -17.33
N TRP A 324 13.00 -13.71 -16.01
CA TRP A 324 11.91 -13.05 -15.30
C TRP A 324 12.33 -11.75 -14.61
N ALA A 325 13.62 -11.44 -14.52
CA ALA A 325 14.07 -10.16 -13.97
C ALA A 325 15.36 -9.69 -14.61
N SER A 326 15.50 -8.38 -14.75
CA SER A 326 16.79 -7.72 -14.93
C SER A 326 16.69 -6.25 -14.50
N TRP A 327 17.84 -5.65 -14.22
CA TRP A 327 17.99 -4.25 -13.82
C TRP A 327 18.68 -3.42 -14.92
N THR A 328 18.98 -4.04 -16.06
CA THR A 328 19.71 -3.44 -17.18
C THR A 328 18.77 -3.21 -18.34
N TRP A 329 18.70 -1.98 -18.84
CA TRP A 329 17.95 -1.63 -20.05
C TRP A 329 18.34 -2.48 -21.26
N ASN A 330 17.33 -2.95 -22.01
CA ASN A 330 17.54 -3.65 -23.27
C ASN A 330 17.96 -2.67 -24.37
N ARG A 331 19.26 -2.56 -24.63
CA ARG A 331 19.80 -1.63 -25.64
C ARG A 331 19.46 -1.98 -27.08
N THR A 332 18.90 -3.17 -27.34
CA THR A 332 18.37 -3.51 -28.67
C THR A 332 17.03 -2.81 -28.92
N LEU A 333 16.17 -2.75 -27.89
CA LEU A 333 14.83 -2.14 -27.96
C LEU A 333 14.86 -0.65 -27.61
N PHE A 334 15.74 -0.26 -26.69
CA PHE A 334 15.96 1.10 -26.20
C PHE A 334 17.45 1.48 -26.33
N PRO A 335 17.93 1.89 -27.52
CA PRO A 335 19.35 2.11 -27.78
C PRO A 335 20.02 3.15 -26.88
N ASP A 336 19.27 4.18 -26.48
CA ASP A 336 19.71 5.21 -25.55
C ASP A 336 18.62 5.51 -24.51
N PRO A 337 18.52 4.70 -23.45
CA PRO A 337 17.46 4.83 -22.45
C PRO A 337 17.57 6.15 -21.67
N ASN A 338 18.78 6.70 -21.51
CA ASN A 338 19.00 7.94 -20.79
C ASN A 338 18.42 9.13 -21.57
N SER A 339 18.73 9.21 -22.87
CA SER A 339 18.17 10.24 -23.74
C SER A 339 16.66 10.06 -23.90
N PHE A 340 16.17 8.82 -23.98
CA PHE A 340 14.74 8.52 -24.06
C PHE A 340 13.98 8.96 -22.79
N ALA A 341 14.45 8.58 -21.60
CA ALA A 341 13.84 8.99 -20.35
C ALA A 341 13.91 10.51 -20.16
N SER A 342 15.04 11.14 -20.49
CA SER A 342 15.17 12.60 -20.47
C SER A 342 14.19 13.28 -21.42
N TRP A 343 13.95 12.69 -22.59
CA TRP A 343 12.97 13.16 -23.56
C TRP A 343 11.52 13.02 -23.06
N LEU A 344 11.17 11.91 -22.38
CA LEU A 344 9.86 11.75 -21.72
C LEU A 344 9.63 12.77 -20.59
N HIS A 345 10.68 13.08 -19.84
CA HIS A 345 10.62 14.04 -18.74
C HIS A 345 10.72 15.50 -19.20
N ALA A 346 11.00 15.75 -20.47
CA ALA A 346 11.04 17.09 -21.04
C ALA A 346 9.61 17.56 -21.37
N GLY A 347 9.27 18.82 -21.05
CA GLY A 347 7.92 19.36 -21.24
C GLY A 347 7.42 19.46 -22.70
N ASN A 348 8.21 19.03 -23.70
CA ASN A 348 7.81 18.92 -25.10
C ASN A 348 7.16 17.56 -25.44
N THR A 349 7.34 16.54 -24.58
CA THR A 349 6.50 15.34 -24.50
C THR A 349 5.44 15.56 -23.44
N SER A 350 4.58 16.55 -23.70
CA SER A 350 3.53 16.92 -22.78
C SER A 350 2.29 16.07 -22.98
N ASP A 351 1.59 15.80 -21.88
CA ASP A 351 0.17 15.47 -21.90
C ASP A 351 -0.65 16.61 -22.55
N SER A 352 -1.97 16.44 -22.66
CA SER A 352 -2.86 17.45 -23.23
C SER A 352 -2.85 18.81 -22.50
N TYR A 353 -2.18 18.91 -21.35
CA TYR A 353 -2.12 20.08 -20.46
C TYR A 353 -0.71 20.67 -20.30
N GLY A 354 0.30 20.14 -20.98
CA GLY A 354 1.66 20.67 -20.92
C GLY A 354 2.55 20.04 -19.84
N HIS A 355 2.11 18.98 -19.15
CA HIS A 355 2.92 18.29 -18.14
C HIS A 355 3.76 17.17 -18.76
N PRO A 356 5.01 16.97 -18.33
CA PRO A 356 5.84 15.85 -18.80
C PRO A 356 5.20 14.49 -18.52
N LEU A 357 5.35 13.56 -19.47
CA LEU A 357 4.97 12.18 -19.27
C LEU A 357 5.80 11.52 -18.16
N LYS A 358 5.20 10.53 -17.50
CA LYS A 358 5.85 9.71 -16.49
C LYS A 358 6.24 8.34 -17.01
N LEU A 359 7.39 7.85 -16.58
CA LEU A 359 7.90 6.53 -16.89
C LEU A 359 7.78 5.62 -15.67
N ALA A 360 7.20 4.44 -15.86
CA ALA A 360 7.28 3.36 -14.91
C ALA A 360 7.82 2.09 -15.52
N LEU A 361 8.50 1.31 -14.69
CA LEU A 361 9.11 0.05 -15.05
C LEU A 361 8.57 -1.05 -14.14
N ASN A 362 8.16 -2.16 -14.74
CA ASN A 362 7.91 -3.41 -14.05
C ASN A 362 9.22 -3.96 -13.47
N LEU A 363 9.18 -4.36 -12.21
CA LEU A 363 10.26 -4.98 -11.47
C LEU A 363 9.83 -6.33 -10.90
N HIS A 364 10.69 -7.34 -11.05
CA HIS A 364 10.58 -8.64 -10.38
C HIS A 364 11.81 -8.92 -9.51
N PRO A 365 11.91 -8.29 -8.33
CA PRO A 365 13.09 -8.40 -7.47
C PRO A 365 13.24 -9.77 -6.77
N ASP A 366 12.35 -10.72 -7.05
CA ASP A 366 12.40 -12.08 -6.49
C ASP A 366 13.52 -12.94 -7.10
N ALA A 367 13.96 -12.61 -8.31
CA ALA A 367 15.10 -13.26 -8.94
C ALA A 367 16.42 -12.65 -8.44
N PRO A 368 17.52 -13.42 -8.43
CA PRO A 368 18.80 -12.90 -8.03
C PRO A 368 19.29 -11.82 -9.01
N PHE A 369 20.04 -10.87 -8.47
CA PHE A 369 20.79 -9.90 -9.24
C PHE A 369 21.98 -10.61 -9.89
N THR A 370 21.92 -10.82 -11.21
CA THR A 370 22.88 -11.69 -11.90
C THR A 370 24.18 -10.97 -12.23
N HIS A 371 25.25 -11.75 -12.45
CA HIS A 371 26.52 -11.23 -12.95
C HIS A 371 26.48 -10.68 -14.40
N CYS A 372 25.35 -10.84 -15.10
CA CYS A 372 25.13 -10.30 -16.44
C CYS A 372 24.54 -8.88 -16.41
N GLU A 373 24.24 -8.33 -15.24
CA GLU A 373 23.75 -6.95 -15.10
C GLU A 373 24.86 -5.95 -15.41
N ALA A 374 24.54 -4.88 -16.16
CA ALA A 374 25.49 -3.84 -16.54
C ALA A 374 26.10 -3.11 -15.34
N MET A 375 25.40 -3.11 -14.19
CA MET A 375 25.87 -2.51 -12.94
C MET A 375 26.39 -3.54 -11.94
N TYR A 376 26.60 -4.80 -12.34
CA TYR A 376 27.09 -5.86 -11.45
C TYR A 376 28.43 -5.53 -10.81
N GLU A 377 29.41 -5.01 -11.55
CA GLU A 377 30.72 -4.68 -10.96
C GLU A 377 30.59 -3.63 -9.85
N ALA A 378 29.82 -2.57 -10.09
CA ALA A 378 29.58 -1.52 -9.10
C ALA A 378 28.76 -2.04 -7.91
N PHE A 379 27.77 -2.90 -8.16
CA PHE A 379 26.93 -3.50 -7.13
C PHE A 379 27.73 -4.48 -6.26
N ALA A 380 28.49 -5.40 -6.87
CA ALA A 380 29.38 -6.33 -6.16
C ALA A 380 30.45 -5.57 -5.34
N ALA A 381 31.07 -4.53 -5.91
CA ALA A 381 32.02 -3.70 -5.19
C ALA A 381 31.40 -2.99 -3.99
N ALA A 382 30.16 -2.47 -4.11
CA ALA A 382 29.43 -1.85 -3.01
C ALA A 382 29.10 -2.85 -1.87
N LEU A 383 29.11 -4.15 -2.16
CA LEU A 383 28.94 -5.23 -1.20
C LEU A 383 30.26 -5.80 -0.68
N GLY A 384 31.41 -5.29 -1.13
CA GLY A 384 32.72 -5.82 -0.81
C GLY A 384 33.02 -7.19 -1.44
N LEU A 385 32.29 -7.56 -2.49
CA LEU A 385 32.48 -8.80 -3.24
C LEU A 385 33.44 -8.58 -4.41
N ASP A 386 34.22 -9.61 -4.76
CA ASP A 386 35.04 -9.60 -5.98
C ASP A 386 34.14 -9.73 -7.22
N PRO A 387 34.07 -8.73 -8.12
CA PRO A 387 33.30 -8.83 -9.36
C PRO A 387 33.76 -9.98 -10.27
N GLY A 388 35.04 -10.38 -10.19
CA GLY A 388 35.60 -11.49 -10.96
C GLY A 388 35.00 -12.85 -10.62
N SER A 389 34.39 -13.00 -9.43
CA SER A 389 33.71 -14.23 -9.00
C SER A 389 32.46 -14.56 -9.82
N ARG A 390 31.85 -13.55 -10.45
CA ARG A 390 30.60 -13.67 -11.24
C ARG A 390 29.48 -14.42 -10.51
N GLN A 391 29.42 -14.29 -9.18
CA GLN A 391 28.37 -14.89 -8.37
C GLN A 391 27.07 -14.08 -8.47
N ASP A 392 25.94 -14.75 -8.67
CA ASP A 392 24.64 -14.09 -8.63
C ASP A 392 24.28 -13.73 -7.17
N ILE A 393 23.72 -12.53 -6.95
CA ILE A 393 23.48 -11.96 -5.62
C ILE A 393 21.98 -11.99 -5.30
N LYS A 394 21.60 -12.66 -4.21
CA LYS A 394 20.20 -12.68 -3.74
C LYS A 394 19.80 -11.30 -3.20
N LEU A 395 18.68 -10.76 -3.68
CA LEU A 395 18.06 -9.55 -3.13
C LEU A 395 17.26 -9.89 -1.87
N ASP A 396 17.96 -9.98 -0.73
CA ASP A 396 17.35 -10.25 0.56
C ASP A 396 16.89 -8.93 1.22
N TYR A 397 15.56 -8.76 1.35
CA TYR A 397 14.94 -7.55 1.92
C TYR A 397 15.24 -7.31 3.39
N PHE A 398 15.82 -8.29 4.09
CA PHE A 398 16.29 -8.14 5.47
C PHE A 398 17.77 -7.76 5.54
N ASN A 399 18.52 -7.98 4.46
CA ASN A 399 19.94 -7.63 4.39
C ASN A 399 20.12 -6.15 4.04
N GLN A 400 20.44 -5.36 5.06
CA GLN A 400 20.68 -3.92 4.98
C GLN A 400 21.70 -3.53 3.91
N THR A 401 22.84 -4.22 3.86
CA THR A 401 23.93 -3.89 2.92
C THR A 401 23.49 -4.12 1.48
N VAL A 402 22.84 -5.25 1.19
CA VAL A 402 22.34 -5.59 -0.14
C VAL A 402 21.30 -4.59 -0.63
N MET A 403 20.29 -4.34 0.18
CA MET A 403 19.19 -3.47 -0.23
C MET A 403 19.62 -2.00 -0.31
N MET A 404 20.51 -1.53 0.57
CA MET A 404 21.05 -0.18 0.44
C MET A 404 21.96 -0.02 -0.77
N ALA A 405 22.73 -1.05 -1.14
CA ALA A 405 23.45 -1.04 -2.41
C ALA A 405 22.49 -0.98 -3.61
N LEU A 406 21.35 -1.69 -3.56
CA LEU A 406 20.33 -1.65 -4.61
C LEU A 406 19.77 -0.22 -4.75
N ALA A 407 19.38 0.38 -3.61
CA ALA A 407 18.86 1.74 -3.55
C ALA A 407 19.85 2.81 -4.06
N ASN A 408 21.15 2.63 -3.82
CA ASN A 408 22.17 3.64 -4.08
C ASN A 408 22.84 3.48 -5.45
N VAL A 409 23.04 2.25 -5.91
CA VAL A 409 23.81 1.94 -7.11
C VAL A 409 22.90 1.65 -8.30
N VAL A 410 21.82 0.89 -8.09
CA VAL A 410 20.98 0.37 -9.17
C VAL A 410 19.82 1.31 -9.45
N MET A 411 19.00 1.59 -8.44
CA MET A 411 17.76 2.35 -8.59
C MET A 411 17.91 3.72 -9.29
N PRO A 412 18.98 4.52 -9.08
CA PRO A 412 19.16 5.79 -9.79
C PRO A 412 19.36 5.64 -11.30
N THR A 413 19.80 4.48 -11.78
CA THR A 413 20.09 4.22 -13.21
C THR A 413 18.86 3.88 -14.02
N LEU A 414 17.74 3.57 -13.36
CA LEU A 414 16.50 3.17 -14.02
C LEU A 414 15.72 4.33 -14.61
N HIS A 415 15.93 5.55 -14.10
CA HIS A 415 15.23 6.77 -14.49
C HIS A 415 13.69 6.75 -14.31
N ALA A 416 13.11 5.73 -13.69
CA ALA A 416 11.67 5.63 -13.45
C ALA A 416 11.14 6.74 -12.51
N ASP A 417 9.93 7.23 -12.77
CA ASP A 417 9.17 8.11 -11.86
C ASP A 417 8.46 7.34 -10.76
N PHE A 418 8.00 6.13 -11.08
CA PHE A 418 7.37 5.21 -10.14
C PHE A 418 7.63 3.76 -10.57
N LEU A 419 7.34 2.81 -9.69
CA LEU A 419 7.70 1.41 -9.88
C LEU A 419 6.46 0.53 -9.91
N TRP A 420 6.43 -0.42 -10.83
CA TRP A 420 5.48 -1.54 -10.78
C TRP A 420 6.17 -2.73 -10.13
N MET A 421 5.78 -3.02 -8.89
CA MET A 421 6.32 -4.09 -8.06
C MET A 421 5.54 -5.39 -8.29
N ASP A 422 5.91 -6.13 -9.32
CA ASP A 422 5.23 -7.36 -9.70
C ASP A 422 5.85 -8.58 -9.02
N SER A 423 5.67 -8.66 -7.70
CA SER A 423 6.21 -9.74 -6.88
C SER A 423 5.09 -10.60 -6.28
N PRO A 424 5.19 -11.94 -6.35
CA PRO A 424 4.27 -12.84 -5.64
C PRO A 424 4.57 -12.92 -4.13
N THR A 425 5.67 -12.32 -3.67
CA THR A 425 6.06 -12.30 -2.25
C THR A 425 6.10 -10.87 -1.70
N VAL A 426 5.26 -9.97 -2.23
CA VAL A 426 5.23 -8.58 -1.77
C VAL A 426 4.66 -8.47 -0.36
N THR A 427 5.20 -7.51 0.39
CA THR A 427 4.78 -7.19 1.76
C THR A 427 4.72 -5.68 1.92
N THR A 428 4.04 -5.22 2.99
CA THR A 428 4.09 -3.80 3.39
C THR A 428 5.52 -3.27 3.52
N TRP A 429 6.47 -4.10 3.96
CA TRP A 429 7.89 -3.74 4.03
C TRP A 429 8.52 -3.50 2.66
N LYS A 430 8.32 -4.42 1.70
CA LYS A 430 8.88 -4.26 0.35
C LYS A 430 8.37 -2.98 -0.30
N ASN A 431 7.05 -2.73 -0.21
CA ASN A 431 6.44 -1.51 -0.73
C ASN A 431 7.01 -0.26 -0.05
N GLY A 432 7.14 -0.27 1.29
CA GLY A 432 7.73 0.83 2.05
C GLY A 432 9.21 1.09 1.76
N PHE A 433 9.99 0.05 1.45
CA PHE A 433 11.38 0.21 1.03
C PHE A 433 11.47 1.02 -0.27
N TYR A 434 10.71 0.64 -1.30
CA TYR A 434 10.71 1.35 -2.58
C TYR A 434 10.10 2.74 -2.49
N ASP A 435 9.09 2.94 -1.66
CA ASP A 435 8.55 4.25 -1.33
C ASP A 435 9.65 5.18 -0.80
N LYS A 436 10.42 4.73 0.20
CA LYS A 436 11.57 5.46 0.76
C LYS A 436 12.67 5.70 -0.29
N VAL A 437 12.92 4.76 -1.21
CA VAL A 437 13.88 4.96 -2.30
C VAL A 437 13.43 6.11 -3.21
N LEU A 438 12.15 6.15 -3.59
CA LEU A 438 11.60 7.22 -4.43
C LEU A 438 11.63 8.57 -3.70
N LEU A 439 11.30 8.61 -2.40
CA LEU A 439 11.46 9.83 -1.58
C LEU A 439 12.89 10.36 -1.59
N LYS A 440 13.87 9.46 -1.41
CA LYS A 440 15.30 9.82 -1.44
C LYS A 440 15.72 10.40 -2.79
N GLN A 441 15.09 9.98 -3.88
CA GLN A 441 15.31 10.55 -5.21
C GLN A 441 14.56 11.87 -5.45
N GLY A 442 13.92 12.44 -4.41
CA GLY A 442 13.18 13.70 -4.50
C GLY A 442 11.83 13.55 -5.20
N ARG A 443 11.30 12.33 -5.31
CA ARG A 443 10.02 12.04 -5.95
C ARG A 443 8.92 11.91 -4.90
N ARG A 444 7.71 12.32 -5.27
CA ARG A 444 6.51 11.86 -4.56
C ARG A 444 6.28 10.40 -4.91
N PRO A 445 6.35 9.46 -3.96
CA PRO A 445 6.37 8.05 -4.30
C PRO A 445 5.05 7.58 -4.89
N LEU A 446 5.19 6.58 -5.76
CA LEU A 446 4.11 5.70 -6.15
C LEU A 446 4.73 4.32 -6.37
N VAL A 447 4.14 3.31 -5.75
CA VAL A 447 4.53 1.91 -5.95
C VAL A 447 3.27 1.17 -6.38
N LEU A 448 3.13 0.90 -7.67
CA LEU A 448 2.05 0.07 -8.20
C LEU A 448 2.33 -1.38 -7.79
N SER A 449 1.55 -1.93 -6.88
CA SER A 449 1.87 -3.20 -6.22
C SER A 449 0.62 -3.98 -5.82
N ARG A 450 0.80 -5.27 -5.52
CA ARG A 450 -0.23 -6.07 -4.86
C ARG A 450 -0.42 -5.64 -3.40
N TYR A 451 -1.53 -6.04 -2.78
CA TYR A 451 -1.81 -5.68 -1.39
C TYR A 451 -0.87 -6.41 -0.43
N GLY A 452 0.00 -5.66 0.25
CA GLY A 452 1.02 -6.20 1.16
C GLY A 452 0.53 -6.54 2.58
N GLY A 453 -0.75 -6.35 2.88
CA GLY A 453 -1.35 -6.53 4.21
C GLY A 453 -1.58 -5.23 4.97
N TRP A 454 -1.76 -5.34 6.29
CA TRP A 454 -1.97 -4.17 7.16
C TRP A 454 -0.84 -3.16 7.04
N GLY A 455 -1.20 -1.87 7.06
CA GLY A 455 -0.26 -0.77 6.88
C GLY A 455 0.03 -0.40 5.43
N ASN A 456 -0.36 -1.23 4.46
CA ASN A 456 -0.06 -0.98 3.06
C ASN A 456 -0.81 0.23 2.47
N GLN A 457 -1.82 0.80 3.15
CA GLN A 457 -2.44 2.06 2.78
C GLN A 457 -1.48 3.25 2.73
N ARG A 458 -0.33 3.13 3.40
CA ARG A 458 0.75 4.11 3.32
C ARG A 458 1.48 4.08 1.97
N TYR A 459 1.34 3.00 1.20
CA TYR A 459 2.09 2.79 -0.06
C TYR A 459 1.15 2.45 -1.23
N PRO A 460 0.22 3.36 -1.62
CA PRO A 460 -0.57 3.17 -2.83
C PRO A 460 0.32 3.18 -4.09
N ILE A 461 -0.10 2.55 -5.19
CA ILE A 461 -1.45 2.13 -5.60
C ILE A 461 -1.55 0.60 -5.72
N GLY A 462 -2.72 0.02 -5.47
CA GLY A 462 -2.98 -1.40 -5.66
C GLY A 462 -3.10 -1.79 -7.14
N PHE A 463 -2.66 -3.00 -7.52
CA PHE A 463 -2.96 -3.61 -8.81
C PHE A 463 -3.60 -4.98 -8.63
N SER A 464 -4.66 -5.27 -9.39
CA SER A 464 -5.50 -6.46 -9.18
C SER A 464 -4.91 -7.79 -9.70
N GLY A 465 -3.67 -7.86 -10.14
CA GLY A 465 -3.13 -9.10 -10.73
C GLY A 465 -3.69 -9.40 -12.13
N ASP A 466 -3.24 -10.54 -12.66
CA ASP A 466 -3.59 -11.03 -14.01
C ASP A 466 -5.03 -11.58 -14.03
N THR A 467 -6.00 -10.68 -14.07
CA THR A 467 -7.41 -11.04 -14.09
C THR A 467 -7.86 -11.62 -15.43
N ARG A 468 -8.92 -12.43 -15.42
CA ARG A 468 -9.53 -12.95 -16.67
C ARG A 468 -10.31 -11.85 -17.38
N ARG A 469 -10.12 -11.72 -18.69
CA ARG A 469 -10.82 -10.79 -19.59
C ARG A 469 -12.27 -11.22 -19.87
N VAL A 470 -13.14 -11.17 -18.86
CA VAL A 470 -14.57 -11.55 -18.95
C VAL A 470 -15.47 -10.58 -18.17
N TRP A 471 -16.77 -10.60 -18.47
CA TRP A 471 -17.77 -9.77 -17.78
C TRP A 471 -17.88 -10.02 -16.27
N ASP A 472 -17.73 -11.27 -15.82
CA ASP A 472 -17.80 -11.61 -14.40
C ASP A 472 -16.69 -10.94 -13.58
N THR A 473 -15.48 -10.89 -14.14
CA THR A 473 -14.36 -10.13 -13.55
C THR A 473 -14.72 -8.65 -13.46
N LEU A 474 -15.20 -8.04 -14.55
CA LEU A 474 -15.58 -6.62 -14.55
C LEU A 474 -16.66 -6.32 -13.51
N HIS A 475 -17.67 -7.19 -13.37
CA HIS A 475 -18.70 -7.07 -12.35
C HIS A 475 -18.10 -7.13 -10.95
N TYR A 476 -17.22 -8.11 -10.69
CA TYR A 476 -16.60 -8.28 -9.37
C TYR A 476 -15.72 -7.10 -8.96
N LEU A 477 -15.03 -6.44 -9.91
CA LEU A 477 -14.22 -5.26 -9.62
C LEU A 477 -15.05 -4.12 -9.00
N VAL A 478 -16.34 -4.00 -9.33
CA VAL A 478 -17.24 -3.00 -8.73
C VAL A 478 -17.50 -3.27 -7.24
N TYR A 479 -17.41 -4.52 -6.79
CA TYR A 479 -17.47 -4.90 -5.38
C TYR A 479 -16.10 -4.85 -4.71
N PHE A 480 -15.07 -5.42 -5.34
CA PHE A 480 -13.72 -5.54 -4.79
C PHE A 480 -13.09 -4.19 -4.44
N THR A 481 -13.13 -3.24 -5.38
CA THR A 481 -12.43 -1.95 -5.26
C THR A 481 -12.94 -1.08 -4.11
N PRO A 482 -14.26 -0.84 -3.94
CA PRO A 482 -14.74 -0.09 -2.79
C PRO A 482 -14.55 -0.84 -1.46
N THR A 483 -14.60 -2.18 -1.46
CA THR A 483 -14.40 -2.97 -0.24
C THR A 483 -12.97 -2.82 0.31
N ALA A 484 -11.98 -2.63 -0.57
CA ALA A 484 -10.60 -2.36 -0.15
C ALA A 484 -10.42 -1.06 0.65
N ALA A 485 -11.36 -0.11 0.55
CA ALA A 485 -11.35 1.10 1.38
C ALA A 485 -11.54 0.79 2.88
N ASN A 486 -12.12 -0.36 3.23
CA ASN A 486 -12.31 -0.81 4.62
C ASN A 486 -10.99 -1.19 5.32
N VAL A 487 -9.88 -1.23 4.58
CA VAL A 487 -8.51 -1.36 5.10
C VAL A 487 -7.63 -0.16 4.70
N GLY A 488 -8.25 0.96 4.32
CA GLY A 488 -7.57 2.17 3.87
C GLY A 488 -6.93 2.08 2.48
N PHE A 489 -6.97 0.93 1.81
CA PHE A 489 -6.30 0.70 0.53
C PHE A 489 -7.25 0.95 -0.65
N GLY A 490 -7.68 2.20 -0.81
CA GLY A 490 -8.73 2.58 -1.76
C GLY A 490 -8.26 2.95 -3.18
N TYR A 491 -6.96 3.17 -3.39
CA TYR A 491 -6.42 3.43 -4.73
C TYR A 491 -6.09 2.10 -5.41
N TRP A 492 -6.75 1.82 -6.54
CA TRP A 492 -6.52 0.63 -7.35
C TRP A 492 -6.39 0.96 -8.83
N SER A 493 -5.53 0.21 -9.50
CA SER A 493 -5.48 0.06 -10.94
C SER A 493 -5.92 -1.36 -11.31
N HIS A 494 -6.65 -1.46 -12.41
CA HIS A 494 -7.07 -2.71 -13.02
C HIS A 494 -6.64 -2.69 -14.48
N ASP A 495 -6.42 -3.87 -15.06
CA ASP A 495 -6.17 -3.99 -16.50
C ASP A 495 -7.49 -3.79 -17.24
N ILE A 496 -7.64 -2.63 -17.89
CA ILE A 496 -8.88 -2.16 -18.54
C ILE A 496 -9.12 -2.88 -19.87
#